data_AF-A0A6I0E7I3-F1
#
_entry.id   AF-A0A6I0E7I3-F1
#
_cell.length_a   1.000
_cell.length_b   1.000
_cell.length_c   1.000
_cell.angle_alpha   90.00
_cell.angle_beta   90.00
_cell.angle_gamma   90.00
#
_symmetry.space_group_name_H-M   'P 1'
#
loop_
_entity.id
_entity.type
_entity.pdbx_description
1 polymer ?
#
loop_
_entity_poly.entity_id
_entity_poly.type
_entity_poly.pdbx_seq_one_letter_code
_entity_poly.pdbx_strand_id
1 'polypeptide(L)' 'MSGVARGPGVMGILNVTPDSFSDGGRFVDAGEAVGHALRMIAEGAAVIDVGGES' A
#
# COMPACT_ATOMS: atom_id res chain seq x y z
N MET A 1 0.76 29.69 -16.57
CA MET A 1 0.09 28.49 -16.03
C MET A 1 0.28 28.54 -14.52
N SER A 2 -0.79 28.77 -13.76
CA SER A 2 -0.72 28.92 -12.31
C SER A 2 -0.44 27.55 -11.68
N GLY A 3 0.72 27.40 -11.07
CA GLY A 3 1.05 26.22 -10.27
C GLY A 3 0.21 26.23 -9.00
N VAL A 4 -0.93 25.55 -9.02
CA VAL A 4 -1.64 25.23 -7.79
C VAL A 4 -0.74 24.29 -7.00
N ALA A 5 -0.22 24.77 -5.87
CA ALA A 5 0.36 23.89 -4.86
C ALA A 5 -0.73 22.88 -4.49
N ARG A 6 -0.54 21.60 -4.86
CA ARG A 6 -1.45 20.54 -4.42
C ARG A 6 -1.49 20.57 -2.90
N GLY A 7 -2.70 20.61 -2.33
CA GLY A 7 -2.90 20.48 -0.89
C GLY A 7 -2.32 19.18 -0.34
N PRO A 8 -2.29 19.00 0.99
CA PRO A 8 -1.71 17.80 1.60
C PRO A 8 -2.33 16.53 1.01
N GLY A 9 -1.48 15.61 0.57
CA GLY A 9 -1.89 14.30 0.07
C GLY A 9 -1.95 13.27 1.19
N VAL A 10 -2.79 12.26 1.04
CA VAL A 10 -2.82 11.09 1.93
C VAL A 10 -1.80 10.06 1.42
N MET A 11 -0.97 9.54 2.32
CA MET A 11 -0.03 8.46 2.06
C MET A 11 -0.52 7.19 2.75
N GLY A 12 -0.78 6.14 1.99
CA GLY A 12 -1.12 4.82 2.52
C GLY A 12 0.14 4.05 2.87
N ILE A 13 0.20 3.44 4.05
CA ILE A 13 1.32 2.59 4.48
C ILE A 13 0.88 1.13 4.38
N LEU A 14 1.48 0.39 3.45
CA LEU A 14 1.21 -1.01 3.17
C LEU A 14 2.37 -1.86 3.72
N ASN A 15 2.18 -2.39 4.93
CA ASN A 15 3.13 -3.34 5.52
C ASN A 15 2.81 -4.76 5.02
N VAL A 16 3.80 -5.40 4.41
CA VAL A 16 3.72 -6.72 3.80
C VAL A 16 4.69 -7.65 4.55
N THR A 17 4.34 -8.06 5.76
CA THR A 17 5.18 -8.93 6.58
C THR A 17 4.73 -10.39 6.51
N PRO A 18 5.65 -11.35 6.45
CA PRO A 18 5.32 -12.78 6.43
C PRO A 18 4.75 -13.30 7.77
N ASP A 19 4.85 -12.56 8.87
CA ASP A 19 4.41 -13.03 10.21
C ASP A 19 2.88 -13.06 10.43
N SER A 20 2.08 -12.73 9.42
CA SER A 20 0.62 -12.98 9.40
C SER A 20 0.21 -14.23 8.62
N PHE A 21 1.19 -15.01 8.10
CA PHE A 21 1.00 -16.18 7.24
C PHE A 21 1.04 -17.50 8.01
N SER A 22 -0.13 -18.08 8.28
CA SER A 22 -0.18 -19.46 8.80
C SER A 22 -0.09 -20.56 7.72
N ASP A 23 -0.17 -20.28 6.40
CA ASP A 23 -0.46 -21.36 5.41
C ASP A 23 0.35 -21.36 4.10
N GLY A 24 1.66 -21.04 4.10
CA GLY A 24 2.56 -21.62 3.08
C GLY A 24 3.31 -20.70 2.11
N GLY A 25 3.87 -19.59 2.59
CA GLY A 25 5.29 -19.19 2.43
C GLY A 25 5.97 -19.13 1.06
N ARG A 26 5.31 -19.30 -0.09
CA ARG A 26 5.94 -19.25 -1.44
C ARG A 26 5.50 -18.08 -2.30
N PHE A 27 4.40 -17.45 -1.90
CA PHE A 27 3.97 -16.15 -2.38
C PHE A 27 3.61 -15.39 -1.11
N VAL A 28 4.44 -14.44 -0.71
CA VAL A 28 3.88 -13.26 -0.03
C VAL A 28 2.76 -12.82 -0.96
N ASP A 29 1.50 -12.93 -0.55
CA ASP A 29 0.35 -12.84 -1.45
C ASP A 29 0.31 -11.46 -2.09
N ALA A 30 1.04 -11.33 -3.19
CA ALA A 30 1.19 -10.11 -3.95
C ALA A 30 -0.19 -9.70 -4.48
N GLY A 31 -1.11 -10.64 -4.67
CA GLY A 31 -2.50 -10.38 -5.01
C GLY A 31 -3.23 -9.62 -3.89
N GLU A 32 -3.13 -10.10 -2.65
CA GLU A 32 -3.71 -9.43 -1.47
C GLU A 32 -3.07 -8.05 -1.24
N ALA A 33 -1.74 -7.94 -1.32
CA ALA A 33 -1.04 -6.67 -1.18
C ALA A 33 -1.46 -5.66 -2.27
N VAL A 34 -1.57 -6.12 -3.52
CA VAL A 34 -2.08 -5.31 -4.63
C VAL A 34 -3.54 -4.93 -4.41
N GLY A 35 -4.39 -5.85 -3.96
CA GLY A 35 -5.79 -5.59 -3.63
C GLY A 35 -5.93 -4.51 -2.55
N HIS A 36 -5.09 -4.56 -1.52
CA HIS A 36 -5.04 -3.54 -0.48
C HIS A 36 -4.59 -2.19 -1.05
N ALA A 37 -3.52 -2.14 -1.84
CA ALA A 37 -3.04 -0.92 -2.47
C ALA A 37 -4.13 -0.28 -3.35
N LEU A 38 -4.85 -1.08 -4.15
CA LEU A 38 -5.95 -0.61 -5.00
C LEU A 38 -7.10 -0.01 -4.18
N ARG A 39 -7.43 -0.61 -3.03
CA ARG A 39 -8.44 -0.06 -2.13
C ARG A 39 -7.98 1.26 -1.50
N MET A 40 -6.72 1.37 -1.07
CA MET A 40 -6.17 2.64 -0.57
C MET A 40 -6.22 3.75 -1.63
N ILE A 41 -5.93 3.41 -2.89
CA ILE A 41 -6.07 4.34 -4.01
C ILE A 41 -7.53 4.78 -4.19
N ALA A 42 -8.48 3.83 -4.13
CA ALA A 42 -9.91 4.15 -4.22
C ALA A 42 -10.42 5.02 -3.05
N GLU A 43 -9.80 4.90 -1.88
CA GLU A 43 -10.06 5.72 -0.69
C GLU A 43 -9.39 7.11 -0.72
N GLY A 44 -8.53 7.38 -1.72
CA GLY A 44 -7.93 8.69 -1.95
C GLY A 44 -6.45 8.81 -1.57
N ALA A 45 -5.74 7.69 -1.37
CA ALA A 45 -4.29 7.72 -1.22
C ALA A 45 -3.62 8.24 -2.49
N ALA A 46 -2.77 9.26 -2.33
CA ALA A 46 -1.98 9.85 -3.41
C ALA A 46 -0.64 9.12 -3.62
N VAL A 47 -0.14 8.46 -2.57
CA VAL A 47 1.10 7.68 -2.54
C VAL A 47 0.86 6.44 -1.68
N ILE A 48 1.46 5.31 -2.07
CA ILE A 48 1.51 4.08 -1.26
C ILE A 48 2.97 3.80 -0.94
N ASP A 49 3.28 3.65 0.36
CA ASP A 49 4.56 3.16 0.86
C ASP A 49 4.47 1.67 1.14
N VAL A 50 5.42 0.88 0.66
CA VAL A 50 5.36 -0.58 0.79
C VAL A 50 6.59 -1.05 1.56
N GLY A 51 6.37 -1.60 2.77
CA GLY A 51 7.43 -2.09 3.64
C GLY A 51 7.28 -3.58 3.93
N GLY A 52 8.34 -4.38 3.73
CA GLY A 52 8.33 -5.83 3.93
C GLY A 52 9.10 -6.33 5.17
N GLU A 53 9.76 -5.43 5.89
CA GLU A 53 10.61 -5.72 7.03
C GLU A 53 9.86 -5.34 8.32
N SER A 54 9.87 -6.22 9.34
CA SER A 54 9.39 -5.94 10.69
C SER A 54 10.52 -6.00 11.71
#